data_AF-A0AA36DJ91-F1
#
_entry.id   AF-A0AA36DJ91-F1
#
_cell.length_a   1.000
_cell.length_b   1.000
_cell.length_c   1.000
_cell.angle_alpha   90.00
_cell.angle_beta   90.00
_cell.angle_gamma   90.00
#
_symmetry.space_group_name_H-M   'P 1'
#
loop_
_entity.id
_entity.type
_entity.pdbx_description
1 polymer ?
#
loop_
_entity_poly.entity_id
_entity_poly.type
_entity_poly.pdbx_seq_one_letter_code
_entity_poly.pdbx_strand_id
1 'polypeptide(L)'
;MILRLTIGAVVLATLTHAQFDASQCGQTKGCLFAPPGCTPSTDCQIYFSYQVQNGQTMLIEISGRPANPQAGYVAVGFSKDSSMGDDSVTACVTNQGQTSAILGYTAGKSLQIKQSSVQTAVNTANQNGYVDCVVRRQLGNTGDKEIFDLNGTYIILLATGPVGADGAPGYHGETKWVMPRTDVASYGTDAQGNVIMRDSNGQTGGSKHSTNDKLKIAHVFIFTGILFARHFRGHWPDTTFLGVKMWFNFHRTLNMIGVGMTIAAFVLIFVANDWRWTGPKAFATKEENQAWSSIHSILGLLACVVAWAQPLNAVFRCDHDSKARPIFNMIHRFFGFSAWLMAVAATMIAVVHFNGMFSNRDAALGLYIAFVAVAGLTLIVLEVIWIRNWFAARRGVSNEMEMVRVGAGTGGVVLREDVQKIHRLQMAILLLYLVCAIGLAVAICVLIGLKPGDLA
;
A
#
# COMPACT_ATOMS: atom_id res chain seq x y z
N MET A 1 67.81 29.58 -10.43
CA MET A 1 67.40 29.77 -9.02
C MET A 1 66.00 29.18 -8.88
N ILE A 2 65.90 27.98 -8.29
CA ILE A 2 64.67 27.19 -8.23
C ILE A 2 63.82 27.71 -7.06
N LEU A 3 62.65 28.27 -7.34
CA LEU A 3 61.68 28.67 -6.32
C LEU A 3 60.78 27.47 -5.99
N ARG A 4 60.97 26.87 -4.81
CA ARG A 4 60.08 25.84 -4.27
C ARG A 4 58.91 26.51 -3.57
N LEU A 5 57.70 26.36 -4.09
CA LEU A 5 56.47 26.60 -3.34
C LEU A 5 56.09 25.32 -2.58
N THR A 6 56.10 25.37 -1.26
CA THR A 6 55.53 24.37 -0.37
C THR A 6 54.03 24.67 -0.20
N ILE A 7 53.18 23.76 -0.68
CA ILE A 7 51.73 23.78 -0.38
C ILE A 7 51.54 23.06 0.95
N GLY A 8 51.22 23.81 2.00
CA GLY A 8 50.77 23.26 3.27
C GLY A 8 49.34 22.73 3.13
N ALA A 9 49.15 21.43 3.39
CA ALA A 9 47.82 20.86 3.51
C ALA A 9 47.19 21.32 4.83
N VAL A 10 46.21 22.22 4.74
CA VAL A 10 45.33 22.54 5.86
C VAL A 10 44.36 21.38 6.02
N VAL A 11 44.56 20.57 7.05
CA VAL A 11 43.55 19.59 7.49
C VAL A 11 42.42 20.38 8.15
N LEU A 12 41.37 20.69 7.38
CA LEU A 12 40.09 21.07 7.97
C LEU A 12 39.53 19.83 8.66
N ALA A 13 39.64 19.79 9.98
CA ALA A 13 38.81 18.91 10.80
C ALA A 13 37.36 19.38 10.65
N THR A 14 36.57 18.69 9.84
CA THR A 14 35.13 18.87 9.79
C THR A 14 34.56 18.44 11.14
N LEU A 15 34.04 19.40 11.91
CA LEU A 15 33.16 19.13 13.03
C LEU A 15 31.94 18.38 12.47
N THR A 16 31.90 17.06 12.62
CA THR A 16 30.72 16.27 12.26
C THR A 16 29.61 16.64 13.23
N HIS A 17 28.64 17.41 12.72
CA HIS A 17 27.48 17.84 13.48
C HIS A 17 26.58 16.64 13.78
N ALA A 18 25.94 16.64 14.94
CA ALA A 18 24.98 15.64 15.37
C ALA A 18 23.66 15.78 14.58
N GLN A 19 23.71 15.54 13.27
CA GLN A 19 22.55 15.61 12.39
C GLN A 19 22.06 14.20 12.11
N PHE A 20 20.75 14.01 12.19
CA PHE A 20 20.11 12.75 11.83
C PHE A 20 20.49 12.32 10.41
N ASP A 21 21.14 11.17 10.27
CA ASP A 21 21.48 10.60 8.96
C ASP A 21 20.36 9.69 8.46
N ALA A 22 19.58 10.18 7.50
CA ALA A 22 18.49 9.43 6.88
C ALA A 22 18.96 8.38 5.87
N SER A 23 20.21 8.42 5.39
CA SER A 23 20.72 7.46 4.39
C SER A 23 20.85 6.03 4.95
N GLN A 24 20.99 5.93 6.27
CA GLN A 24 21.09 4.67 7.00
C GLN A 24 19.73 4.01 7.28
N CYS A 25 18.63 4.72 7.04
CA CYS A 25 17.29 4.22 7.26
C CYS A 25 16.96 3.06 6.32
N GLY A 26 16.42 1.97 6.87
CA GLY A 26 16.10 0.78 6.10
C GLY A 26 17.29 -0.14 5.85
N GLN A 27 18.52 0.35 6.03
CA GLN A 27 19.77 -0.40 5.88
C GLN A 27 20.25 -0.92 7.24
N THR A 28 20.64 0.00 8.13
CA THR A 28 21.26 -0.33 9.43
C THR A 28 20.34 -0.01 10.60
N LYS A 29 19.38 0.91 10.42
CA LYS A 29 18.43 1.35 11.45
C LYS A 29 17.01 1.49 10.88
N GLY A 30 16.02 1.29 11.74
CA GLY A 30 14.63 1.59 11.42
C GLY A 30 14.36 3.08 11.62
N CYS A 31 13.53 3.69 10.78
CA CYS A 31 13.22 5.11 10.87
C CYS A 31 11.73 5.40 10.66
N LEU A 32 11.24 6.43 11.34
CA LEU A 32 9.92 7.01 11.16
C LEU A 32 10.06 8.52 11.05
N PHE A 33 9.27 9.12 10.17
CA PHE A 33 9.27 10.56 9.92
C PHE A 33 7.88 11.13 10.08
N ALA A 34 7.79 12.29 10.74
CA ALA A 34 6.53 13.01 10.93
C ALA A 34 6.59 14.39 10.27
N PRO A 35 5.51 14.85 9.61
CA PRO A 35 4.24 14.15 9.38
C PRO A 35 4.36 12.89 8.50
N PRO A 36 3.44 11.91 8.61
CA PRO A 36 3.47 10.72 7.77
C PRO A 36 3.52 11.05 6.27
N GLY A 37 4.53 10.52 5.57
CA GLY A 37 4.72 10.73 4.13
C GLY A 37 5.55 11.97 3.75
N CYS A 38 6.11 12.69 4.71
CA CYS A 38 7.09 13.74 4.44
C CYS A 38 8.39 13.16 3.82
N THR A 39 9.09 14.00 3.07
CA THR A 39 10.40 13.76 2.48
C THR A 39 11.50 14.22 3.44
N PRO A 40 12.42 13.32 3.85
CA PRO A 40 13.55 13.69 4.71
C PRO A 40 14.32 14.90 4.17
N SER A 41 14.77 15.77 5.08
CA SER A 41 15.49 17.02 4.77
C SER A 41 14.69 18.09 4.02
N THR A 42 13.46 17.81 3.59
CA THR A 42 12.62 18.74 2.84
C THR A 42 11.51 19.32 3.71
N ASP A 43 10.61 18.46 4.21
CA ASP A 43 9.36 18.88 4.88
C ASP A 43 9.03 18.06 6.15
N CYS A 44 9.91 17.14 6.56
CA CYS A 44 9.76 16.43 7.83
C CYS A 44 10.05 17.34 9.05
N GLN A 45 9.17 17.28 10.05
CA GLN A 45 9.25 18.01 11.32
C GLN A 45 9.91 17.19 12.43
N ILE A 46 9.71 15.86 12.44
CA ILE A 46 10.32 14.95 13.42
C ILE A 46 10.94 13.77 12.68
N TYR A 47 12.13 13.38 13.13
CA TYR A 47 12.87 12.19 12.71
C TYR A 47 13.08 11.33 13.94
N PHE A 48 12.71 10.05 13.83
CA PHE A 48 12.92 9.06 14.86
C PHE A 48 13.61 7.84 14.24
N SER A 49 14.68 7.36 14.85
CA SER A 49 15.32 6.10 14.47
C SER A 49 15.57 5.21 15.67
N TYR A 50 15.69 3.91 15.39
CA TYR A 50 15.98 2.88 16.38
C TYR A 50 16.89 1.80 15.79
N GLN A 51 17.82 1.31 16.61
CA GLN A 51 18.72 0.22 16.27
C GLN A 51 19.17 -0.51 17.54
N VAL A 52 19.02 -1.84 17.59
CA VAL A 52 19.50 -2.68 18.68
C VAL A 52 21.01 -2.94 18.53
N GLN A 53 21.81 -2.52 19.51
CA GLN A 53 23.24 -2.80 19.58
C GLN A 53 23.51 -4.01 20.49
N ASN A 54 24.24 -5.00 19.96
CA ASN A 54 24.71 -6.18 20.68
C ASN A 54 23.59 -7.01 21.36
N GLY A 55 22.35 -6.88 20.89
CA GLY A 55 21.17 -7.53 21.48
C GLY A 55 20.76 -7.07 22.88
N GLN A 56 21.46 -6.09 23.47
CA GLN A 56 21.29 -5.68 24.88
C GLN A 56 20.79 -4.24 25.04
N THR A 57 21.16 -3.36 24.11
CA THR A 57 20.79 -1.94 24.18
C THR A 57 20.22 -1.48 22.86
N MET A 58 19.34 -0.50 22.89
CA MET A 58 18.81 0.19 21.72
C MET A 58 19.38 1.59 21.65
N LEU A 59 19.96 1.94 20.51
CA LEU A 59 20.27 3.31 20.16
C LEU A 59 19.02 3.94 19.56
N ILE A 60 18.59 5.06 20.12
CA ILE A 60 17.44 5.84 19.67
C ILE A 60 17.93 7.22 19.29
N GLU A 61 17.60 7.68 18.09
CA GLU A 61 17.86 9.05 17.66
C GLU A 61 16.52 9.77 17.48
N ILE A 62 16.42 10.96 18.04
CA ILE A 62 15.24 11.82 17.93
C ILE A 62 15.72 13.19 17.53
N SER A 63 15.17 13.71 16.44
CA SER A 63 15.41 15.06 15.96
C SER A 63 14.07 15.71 15.66
N GLY A 64 13.88 16.96 16.06
CA GLY A 64 12.65 17.68 15.73
C GLY A 64 12.80 19.20 15.76
N ARG A 65 11.86 19.87 15.10
CA ARG A 65 11.79 21.34 15.04
C ARG A 65 10.62 21.88 15.89
N PRO A 66 10.80 22.08 17.21
CA PRO A 66 9.80 22.80 18.01
C PRO A 66 9.68 24.25 17.55
N ALA A 67 8.51 24.86 17.77
CA ALA A 67 8.25 26.25 17.43
C ALA A 67 9.24 27.23 18.10
N ASN A 68 9.68 26.91 19.32
CA ASN A 68 10.77 27.60 20.00
C ASN A 68 11.92 26.62 20.31
N PRO A 69 12.98 26.59 19.50
CA PRO A 69 14.14 25.72 19.74
C PRO A 69 14.82 25.96 21.09
N GLN A 70 14.75 27.15 21.66
CA GLN A 70 15.43 27.47 22.94
C GLN A 70 14.65 27.03 24.18
N ALA A 71 13.36 26.73 24.02
CA ALA A 71 12.44 26.32 25.08
C ALA A 71 11.38 25.36 24.52
N GLY A 72 11.85 24.24 23.96
CA GLY A 72 11.02 23.30 23.20
C GLY A 72 11.53 21.87 23.33
N TYR A 73 10.66 20.92 23.00
CA TYR A 73 10.98 19.50 23.06
C TYR A 73 10.54 18.75 21.80
N VAL A 74 11.15 17.59 21.60
CA VAL A 74 10.68 16.53 20.70
C VAL A 74 10.62 15.22 21.49
N ALA A 75 9.57 14.43 21.31
CA ALA A 75 9.33 13.23 22.09
C ALA A 75 8.87 12.06 21.22
N VAL A 76 9.26 10.86 21.66
CA VAL A 76 8.71 9.58 21.21
C VAL A 76 8.03 8.87 22.39
N GLY A 77 6.76 8.54 22.21
CA GLY A 77 6.00 7.67 23.10
C GLY A 77 5.89 6.27 22.50
N PHE A 78 6.27 5.27 23.28
CA PHE A 78 6.07 3.86 22.97
C PHE A 78 4.74 3.42 23.58
N SER A 79 3.71 3.34 22.75
CA SER A 79 2.33 3.06 23.18
C SER A 79 1.87 1.66 22.78
N LYS A 80 0.89 1.15 23.51
CA LYS A 80 0.17 -0.08 23.15
C LYS A 80 -1.05 0.21 22.27
N ASP A 81 -1.53 1.45 22.26
CA ASP A 81 -2.68 1.90 21.48
C ASP A 81 -2.36 3.20 20.71
N SER A 82 -3.36 3.81 20.07
CA SER A 82 -3.19 5.02 19.25
C SER A 82 -3.44 6.34 20.00
N SER A 83 -3.50 6.31 21.32
CA SER A 83 -3.76 7.47 22.17
C SER A 83 -2.67 7.61 23.23
N MET A 84 -2.24 8.85 23.45
CA MET A 84 -1.38 9.16 24.60
C MET A 84 -2.10 8.80 25.90
N GLY A 85 -1.44 8.08 26.80
CA GLY A 85 -1.81 8.07 28.22
C GLY A 85 -1.33 6.93 29.09
N ASP A 86 -0.87 5.82 28.52
CA ASP A 86 -0.18 4.76 29.25
C ASP A 86 1.06 4.36 28.44
N ASP A 87 1.98 5.31 28.28
CA ASP A 87 3.10 5.19 27.34
C ASP A 87 4.43 5.43 28.03
N SER A 88 5.42 4.63 27.68
CA SER A 88 6.80 4.93 28.03
C SER A 88 7.35 5.97 27.05
N VAL A 89 7.92 7.07 27.55
CA VAL A 89 8.32 8.22 26.73
C VAL A 89 9.80 8.50 26.85
N THR A 90 10.44 8.72 25.71
CA THR A 90 11.78 9.31 25.61
C THR A 90 11.61 10.69 24.97
N ALA A 91 12.15 11.74 25.58
CA ALA A 91 12.06 13.08 25.02
C ALA A 91 13.41 13.80 25.05
N CYS A 92 13.63 14.64 24.05
CA CYS A 92 14.72 15.59 23.98
C CYS A 92 14.17 16.98 24.30
N VAL A 93 14.67 17.60 25.35
CA VAL A 93 14.14 18.84 25.92
C VAL A 93 15.24 19.89 25.89
N THR A 94 14.97 21.02 25.25
CA THR A 94 15.79 22.22 25.40
C THR A 94 15.09 23.18 26.35
N ASN A 95 15.80 23.57 27.40
CA ASN A 95 15.37 24.66 28.29
C ASN A 95 16.51 25.68 28.41
N GLN A 96 16.21 26.95 28.12
CA GLN A 96 17.20 28.04 28.14
C GLN A 96 18.44 27.72 27.29
N GLY A 97 18.24 27.08 26.14
CA GLY A 97 19.31 26.70 25.21
C GLY A 97 20.12 25.46 25.61
N GLN A 98 19.85 24.84 26.77
CA GLN A 98 20.47 23.59 27.18
C GLN A 98 19.60 22.40 26.81
N THR A 99 20.11 21.52 25.96
CA THR A 99 19.43 20.28 25.56
C THR A 99 19.78 19.13 26.49
N SER A 100 18.77 18.38 26.91
CA SER A 100 18.92 17.14 27.68
C SER A 100 17.94 16.08 27.20
N ALA A 101 18.28 14.81 27.38
CA ALA A 101 17.36 13.71 27.15
C ALA A 101 16.71 13.29 28.46
N ILE A 102 15.39 13.12 28.45
CA ILE A 102 14.61 12.65 29.60
C ILE A 102 13.90 11.34 29.26
N LEU A 103 13.69 10.54 30.31
CA LEU A 103 12.85 9.35 30.29
C LEU A 103 11.61 9.64 31.15
N GLY A 104 10.45 9.18 30.71
CA GLY A 104 9.22 9.37 31.45
C GLY A 104 8.15 8.34 31.13
N TYR A 105 7.03 8.50 31.80
CA TYR A 105 5.80 7.73 31.58
C TYR A 105 4.63 8.70 31.50
N THR A 106 3.77 8.54 30.50
CA THR A 106 2.51 9.26 30.44
C THR A 106 1.47 8.51 31.27
N ALA A 107 0.83 9.22 32.19
CA ALA A 107 -0.36 8.76 32.91
C ALA A 107 -1.52 9.70 32.53
N GLY A 108 -2.47 9.21 31.74
CA GLY A 108 -3.55 10.01 31.16
C GLY A 108 -3.05 10.98 30.08
N LYS A 109 -2.86 12.26 30.41
CA LYS A 109 -2.29 13.26 29.47
C LYS A 109 -1.11 14.02 30.07
N SER A 110 -0.60 13.53 31.21
CA SER A 110 0.47 14.15 31.96
C SER A 110 1.72 13.28 31.90
N LEU A 111 2.87 13.90 31.62
CA LEU A 111 4.16 13.23 31.63
C LEU A 111 4.74 13.22 33.04
N GLN A 112 5.10 12.04 33.53
CA GLN A 112 5.85 11.84 34.76
C GLN A 112 7.30 11.52 34.41
N ILE A 113 8.24 12.35 34.85
CA ILE A 113 9.67 12.13 34.60
C ILE A 113 10.17 10.98 35.50
N LYS A 114 10.88 10.03 34.91
CA LYS A 114 11.44 8.86 35.60
C LYS A 114 12.95 8.99 35.72
N GLN A 115 13.45 8.88 36.95
CA GLN A 115 14.88 8.81 37.24
C GLN A 115 15.30 7.34 37.17
N SER A 116 15.92 6.94 36.06
CA SER A 116 16.35 5.57 35.85
C SER A 116 17.61 5.52 34.99
N SER A 117 18.52 4.59 35.31
CA SER A 117 19.74 4.32 34.56
C SER A 117 19.51 3.52 33.27
N VAL A 118 18.27 3.08 33.02
CA VAL A 118 17.89 2.31 31.82
C VAL A 118 18.12 3.13 30.55
N GLN A 119 18.06 4.46 30.60
CA GLN A 119 18.33 5.35 29.48
C GLN A 119 19.49 6.29 29.80
N THR A 120 20.44 6.42 28.87
CA THR A 120 21.54 7.38 28.97
C THR A 120 21.63 8.24 27.70
N ALA A 121 21.91 9.53 27.87
CA ALA A 121 22.20 10.42 26.74
C ALA A 121 23.59 10.11 26.18
N VAL A 122 23.67 9.84 24.87
CA VAL A 122 24.93 9.65 24.13
C VAL A 122 25.37 10.97 23.53
N ASN A 123 24.42 11.69 22.92
CA ASN A 123 24.67 12.98 22.32
C ASN A 123 23.41 13.84 22.39
N THR A 124 23.57 15.15 22.53
CA THR A 124 22.48 16.12 22.55
C THR A 124 22.92 17.39 21.85
N ALA A 125 22.07 17.95 20.99
CA ALA A 125 22.37 19.19 20.29
C ALA A 125 21.14 20.09 20.15
N ASN A 126 21.40 21.39 20.01
CA ASN A 126 20.42 22.39 19.62
C ASN A 126 21.03 23.26 18.53
N GLN A 127 20.76 22.94 17.26
CA GLN A 127 21.41 23.60 16.14
C GLN A 127 20.47 23.71 14.95
N ASN A 128 20.55 24.80 14.19
CA ASN A 128 19.75 25.01 12.98
C ASN A 128 18.22 24.87 13.20
N GLY A 129 17.75 25.24 14.40
CA GLY A 129 16.35 25.12 14.80
C GLY A 129 15.88 23.70 15.14
N TYR A 130 16.80 22.72 15.15
CA TYR A 130 16.54 21.36 15.59
C TYR A 130 16.94 21.16 17.04
N VAL A 131 16.17 20.30 17.71
CA VAL A 131 16.48 19.72 19.01
C VAL A 131 16.76 18.23 18.77
N ASP A 132 18.01 17.82 19.01
CA ASP A 132 18.51 16.50 18.67
C ASP A 132 19.00 15.76 19.93
N CYS A 133 18.59 14.50 20.08
CA CYS A 133 19.11 13.60 21.09
C CYS A 133 19.40 12.22 20.49
N VAL A 134 20.55 11.68 20.84
CA VAL A 134 20.87 10.27 20.69
C VAL A 134 20.92 9.68 22.09
N VAL A 135 20.07 8.70 22.37
CA VAL A 135 20.03 8.00 23.66
C VAL A 135 20.30 6.52 23.48
N ARG A 136 20.91 5.92 24.49
CA ARG A 136 21.06 4.47 24.61
C ARG A 136 20.11 3.97 25.69
N ARG A 137 19.25 3.01 25.34
CA ARG A 137 18.24 2.44 26.22
C ARG A 137 18.45 0.94 26.40
N GLN A 138 18.49 0.45 27.63
CA GLN A 138 18.64 -0.99 27.90
C GLN A 138 17.36 -1.75 27.52
N LEU A 139 17.55 -2.97 26.98
CA LEU A 139 16.48 -3.91 26.66
C LEU A 139 16.30 -4.94 27.77
N GLY A 140 15.11 -5.53 27.86
CA GLY A 140 14.75 -6.50 28.88
C GLY A 140 14.05 -5.88 30.08
N ASN A 141 13.98 -6.64 31.18
CA ASN A 141 13.26 -6.22 32.38
C ASN A 141 13.96 -5.03 33.05
N THR A 142 13.30 -3.86 32.99
CA THR A 142 13.77 -2.58 33.53
C THR A 142 13.54 -2.44 35.03
N GLY A 143 12.80 -3.37 35.66
CA GLY A 143 12.40 -3.30 37.06
C GLY A 143 11.25 -2.32 37.36
N ASP A 144 10.80 -1.56 36.35
CA ASP A 144 9.70 -0.60 36.45
C ASP A 144 8.69 -0.86 35.31
N LYS A 145 7.43 -1.15 35.67
CA LYS A 145 6.37 -1.48 34.70
C LYS A 145 6.00 -0.30 33.80
N GLU A 146 6.32 0.93 34.22
CA GLU A 146 6.07 2.16 33.49
C GLU A 146 7.22 2.49 32.50
N ILE A 147 8.35 1.79 32.61
CA ILE A 147 9.45 1.84 31.64
C ILE A 147 9.40 0.58 30.78
N PHE A 148 8.79 0.70 29.60
CA PHE A 148 8.57 -0.45 28.72
C PHE A 148 9.88 -1.06 28.22
N ASP A 149 9.88 -2.39 28.10
CA ASP A 149 10.92 -3.16 27.42
C ASP A 149 10.78 -3.00 25.92
N LEU A 150 11.72 -2.31 25.28
CA LEU A 150 11.67 -2.03 23.84
C LEU A 150 12.06 -3.24 22.96
N ASN A 151 12.09 -4.46 23.51
CA ASN A 151 12.22 -5.69 22.73
C ASN A 151 10.85 -6.18 22.22
N GLY A 152 10.13 -5.32 21.47
CA GLY A 152 8.80 -5.66 20.98
C GLY A 152 8.16 -4.59 20.09
N THR A 153 6.86 -4.76 19.84
CA THR A 153 6.11 -3.94 18.88
C THR A 153 5.22 -2.91 19.57
N TYR A 154 5.39 -1.64 19.19
CA TYR A 154 4.70 -0.48 19.78
C TYR A 154 4.09 0.42 18.71
N ILE A 155 2.99 1.10 19.05
CA ILE A 155 2.55 2.26 18.28
C ILE A 155 3.42 3.43 18.70
N ILE A 156 4.07 4.07 17.72
CA ILE A 156 4.99 5.18 17.97
C ILE A 156 4.20 6.48 17.91
N LEU A 157 4.20 7.21 19.02
CA LEU A 157 3.60 8.53 19.14
C LEU A 157 4.73 9.56 19.05
N LEU A 158 4.69 10.44 18.05
CA LEU A 158 5.70 11.50 17.89
C LEU A 158 5.06 12.84 18.18
N ALA A 159 5.74 13.68 18.96
CA ALA A 159 5.25 15.01 19.27
C ALA A 159 6.39 16.01 19.43
N THR A 160 6.11 17.27 19.12
CA THR A 160 6.95 18.40 19.51
C THR A 160 6.08 19.44 20.21
N GLY A 161 6.66 20.19 21.14
CA GLY A 161 5.89 21.16 21.91
C GLY A 161 6.77 22.12 22.71
N PRO A 162 6.15 23.08 23.40
CA PRO A 162 6.84 24.02 24.26
C PRO A 162 7.28 23.36 25.57
N VAL A 163 8.28 23.93 26.22
CA VAL A 163 8.71 23.57 27.57
C VAL A 163 8.13 24.56 28.57
N GLY A 164 7.60 24.04 29.68
CA GLY A 164 7.05 24.84 30.78
C GLY A 164 8.12 25.56 31.60
N ALA A 165 7.71 26.47 32.49
CA ALA A 165 8.63 27.22 33.35
C ALA A 165 9.41 26.32 34.33
N ASP A 166 8.88 25.15 34.64
CA ASP A 166 9.49 24.08 35.44
C ASP A 166 10.49 23.22 34.64
N GLY A 167 10.68 23.49 33.35
CA GLY A 167 11.54 22.72 32.47
C GLY A 167 10.90 21.42 31.96
N ALA A 168 9.63 21.17 32.27
CA ALA A 168 8.92 19.97 31.83
C ALA A 168 8.29 20.17 30.44
N PRO A 169 8.20 19.11 29.61
CA PRO A 169 7.41 19.14 28.38
C PRO A 169 5.96 19.57 28.62
N GLY A 170 5.54 20.64 27.95
CA GLY A 170 4.16 21.13 27.97
C GLY A 170 3.26 20.44 26.93
N TYR A 171 2.02 20.92 26.83
CA TYR A 171 1.04 20.41 25.86
C TYR A 171 1.51 20.65 24.41
N HIS A 172 1.61 19.59 23.61
CA HIS A 172 2.09 19.63 22.22
C HIS A 172 1.06 20.14 21.21
N GLY A 173 -0.19 20.43 21.60
CA GLY A 173 -1.20 20.93 20.66
C GLY A 173 -1.40 20.01 19.44
N GLU A 174 -1.31 20.59 18.24
CA GLU A 174 -1.49 19.90 16.96
C GLU A 174 -0.20 19.32 16.34
N THR A 175 0.98 19.59 16.94
CA THR A 175 2.26 19.05 16.48
C THR A 175 2.49 17.65 17.05
N LYS A 176 1.57 16.74 16.71
CA LYS A 176 1.49 15.34 17.18
C LYS A 176 1.14 14.41 16.02
N TRP A 177 1.71 13.21 16.02
CA TRP A 177 1.45 12.20 15.00
C TRP A 177 1.43 10.79 15.61
N VAL A 178 0.45 10.00 15.16
CA VAL A 178 0.38 8.56 15.44
C VAL A 178 1.02 7.84 14.26
N MET A 179 2.13 7.16 14.51
CA MET A 179 2.85 6.41 13.50
C MET A 179 2.41 4.93 13.49
N PRO A 180 2.76 4.16 12.45
CA PRO A 180 2.42 2.75 12.37
C PRO A 180 2.95 1.94 13.56
N ARG A 181 2.27 0.82 13.84
CA ARG A 181 2.76 -0.17 14.80
C ARG A 181 4.09 -0.72 14.31
N THR A 182 5.13 -0.57 15.12
CA THR A 182 6.53 -0.74 14.74
C THR A 182 7.21 -1.70 15.70
N ASP A 183 7.82 -2.76 15.17
CA ASP A 183 8.76 -3.58 15.93
C ASP A 183 10.07 -2.82 16.04
N VAL A 184 10.29 -2.18 17.18
CA VAL A 184 11.47 -1.35 17.42
C VAL A 184 12.72 -2.18 17.67
N ALA A 185 12.59 -3.51 17.79
CA ALA A 185 13.72 -4.44 17.85
C ALA A 185 14.07 -5.08 16.50
N SER A 186 13.40 -4.66 15.40
CA SER A 186 13.55 -5.26 14.07
C SER A 186 14.92 -5.01 13.42
N TYR A 187 15.60 -3.92 13.77
CA TYR A 187 16.95 -3.60 13.30
C TYR A 187 17.94 -3.78 14.44
N GLY A 188 19.00 -4.55 14.22
CA GLY A 188 20.07 -4.69 15.21
C GLY A 188 21.45 -4.93 14.61
N THR A 189 22.45 -5.02 15.48
CA THR A 189 23.84 -5.37 15.13
C THR A 189 24.38 -6.45 16.05
N ASP A 190 25.23 -7.33 15.52
CA ASP A 190 26.01 -8.28 16.33
C ASP A 190 27.20 -7.58 17.03
N ALA A 191 27.93 -8.36 17.84
CA ALA A 191 29.12 -7.89 18.55
C ALA A 191 30.28 -7.46 17.61
N GLN A 192 30.21 -7.82 16.34
CA GLN A 192 31.16 -7.47 15.28
C GLN A 192 30.69 -6.26 14.46
N GLY A 193 29.48 -5.73 14.74
CA GLY A 193 28.90 -4.58 14.04
C GLY A 193 28.14 -4.93 12.75
N ASN A 194 27.93 -6.20 12.45
CA ASN A 194 27.15 -6.60 11.26
C ASN A 194 25.66 -6.41 11.52
N VAL A 195 24.93 -5.91 10.53
CA VAL A 195 23.49 -5.68 10.64
C VAL A 195 22.72 -7.00 10.68
N ILE A 196 21.83 -7.14 11.65
CA ILE A 196 20.88 -8.22 11.82
C ILE A 196 19.47 -7.64 11.75
N MET A 197 18.67 -8.15 10.81
CA MET A 197 17.26 -7.83 10.70
C MET A 197 16.44 -8.97 11.33
N ARG A 198 15.53 -8.63 12.25
CA ARG A 198 14.55 -9.56 12.83
C ARG A 198 13.23 -9.42 12.08
N ASP A 199 12.68 -10.54 11.62
CA ASP A 199 11.28 -10.57 11.18
C ASP A 199 10.33 -10.66 12.40
N SER A 200 9.03 -10.43 12.17
CA SER A 200 7.98 -10.48 13.22
C SER A 200 7.86 -11.83 13.94
N ASN A 201 8.60 -12.87 13.51
CA ASN A 201 8.67 -14.20 14.12
C ASN A 201 9.99 -14.47 14.86
N GLY A 202 10.86 -13.46 15.01
CA GLY A 202 12.10 -13.57 15.77
C GLY A 202 13.20 -14.39 15.07
N GLN A 203 13.06 -14.71 13.78
CA GLN A 203 14.13 -15.37 13.02
C GLN A 203 15.03 -14.33 12.33
N THR A 204 16.34 -14.51 12.47
CA THR A 204 17.37 -13.75 11.76
C THR A 204 17.36 -14.15 10.28
N GLY A 205 16.69 -13.36 9.44
CA GLY A 205 16.53 -13.64 8.02
C GLY A 205 16.92 -12.43 7.18
N GLY A 206 17.96 -12.58 6.37
CA GLY A 206 18.34 -11.58 5.35
C GLY A 206 17.16 -11.22 4.44
N SER A 207 17.17 -9.98 3.94
CA SER A 207 16.19 -9.34 3.05
C SER A 207 15.19 -10.30 2.41
N LYS A 208 14.12 -10.61 3.16
CA LYS A 208 12.92 -11.18 2.54
C LYS A 208 12.19 -10.02 1.89
N HIS A 209 12.29 -9.95 0.57
CA HIS A 209 11.28 -9.34 -0.29
C HIS A 209 9.90 -9.67 0.31
N SER A 210 9.18 -8.66 0.79
CA SER A 210 7.80 -8.83 1.24
C SER A 210 6.99 -9.35 0.05
N THR A 211 6.71 -10.65 0.05
CA THR A 211 5.93 -11.33 -0.99
C THR A 211 4.45 -10.93 -0.99
N ASN A 212 4.04 -10.02 -0.10
CA ASN A 212 2.65 -9.72 0.20
C ASN A 212 2.00 -8.70 -0.76
N ASP A 213 2.75 -8.12 -1.69
CA ASP A 213 2.24 -7.05 -2.57
C ASP A 213 1.78 -7.50 -3.97
N LYS A 214 1.80 -8.82 -4.26
CA LYS A 214 1.60 -9.35 -5.62
C LYS A 214 0.15 -9.38 -6.13
N LEU A 215 -0.81 -8.85 -5.38
CA LEU A 215 -2.23 -9.12 -5.66
C LEU A 215 -2.98 -7.97 -6.34
N LYS A 216 -2.44 -7.49 -7.47
CA LYS A 216 -3.13 -6.50 -8.34
C LYS A 216 -3.52 -7.04 -9.72
N ILE A 217 -3.22 -8.31 -10.04
CA ILE A 217 -3.53 -8.93 -11.35
C ILE A 217 -5.02 -9.33 -11.47
N ALA A 218 -5.80 -9.33 -10.38
CA ALA A 218 -7.22 -9.69 -10.39
C ALA A 218 -8.05 -8.93 -11.45
N HIS A 219 -7.72 -7.66 -11.69
CA HIS A 219 -8.38 -6.83 -12.71
C HIS A 219 -8.26 -7.42 -14.12
N VAL A 220 -7.10 -8.01 -14.48
CA VAL A 220 -6.88 -8.64 -15.79
C VAL A 220 -7.84 -9.81 -15.97
N PHE A 221 -7.93 -10.69 -14.97
CA PHE A 221 -8.78 -11.87 -15.03
C PHE A 221 -10.27 -11.51 -15.08
N ILE A 222 -10.73 -10.63 -14.20
CA ILE A 222 -12.14 -10.21 -14.13
C ILE A 222 -12.56 -9.52 -15.44
N PHE A 223 -11.77 -8.56 -15.94
CA PHE A 223 -12.10 -7.84 -17.16
C PHE A 223 -12.07 -8.74 -18.40
N THR A 224 -11.07 -9.62 -18.51
CA THR A 224 -11.03 -10.62 -19.59
C THR A 224 -12.27 -11.51 -19.57
N GLY A 225 -12.70 -11.92 -18.37
CA GLY A 225 -13.95 -12.66 -18.19
C GLY A 225 -15.19 -11.89 -18.68
N ILE A 226 -15.26 -10.58 -18.44
CA ILE A 226 -16.32 -9.70 -18.97
C ILE A 226 -16.30 -9.69 -20.51
N LEU A 227 -15.12 -9.54 -21.13
CA LEU A 227 -14.97 -9.55 -22.59
C LEU A 227 -15.50 -10.85 -23.21
N PHE A 228 -15.13 -12.01 -22.65
CA PHE A 228 -15.62 -13.31 -23.13
C PHE A 228 -17.14 -13.42 -23.07
N ALA A 229 -17.76 -13.02 -21.96
CA ALA A 229 -19.20 -13.07 -21.80
C ALA A 229 -19.95 -12.08 -22.69
N ARG A 230 -19.31 -11.00 -23.14
CA ARG A 230 -19.94 -9.95 -23.93
C ARG A 230 -19.76 -10.16 -25.44
N HIS A 231 -18.54 -10.45 -25.89
CA HIS A 231 -18.17 -10.39 -27.31
C HIS A 231 -17.86 -11.74 -27.94
N PHE A 232 -17.56 -12.77 -27.14
CA PHE A 232 -17.07 -14.06 -27.67
C PHE A 232 -18.12 -15.19 -27.63
N ARG A 233 -19.40 -14.88 -27.40
CA ARG A 233 -20.48 -15.90 -27.33
C ARG A 233 -20.66 -16.73 -28.60
N GLY A 234 -20.38 -16.13 -29.77
CA GLY A 234 -20.49 -16.78 -31.08
C GLY A 234 -19.22 -17.52 -31.52
N HIS A 235 -18.16 -17.49 -30.73
CA HIS A 235 -16.92 -18.20 -31.04
C HIS A 235 -17.05 -19.67 -30.63
N TRP A 236 -16.46 -20.56 -31.43
CA TRP A 236 -16.47 -22.02 -31.22
C TRP A 236 -17.88 -22.58 -30.97
N PRO A 237 -18.81 -22.44 -31.94
CA PRO A 237 -20.20 -22.87 -31.75
C PRO A 237 -20.34 -24.37 -31.49
N ASP A 238 -19.47 -25.18 -32.11
CA ASP A 238 -19.50 -26.64 -32.03
C ASP A 238 -18.64 -27.22 -30.91
N THR A 239 -17.89 -26.37 -30.20
CA THR A 239 -16.97 -26.83 -29.15
C THR A 239 -17.56 -26.57 -27.78
N THR A 240 -17.79 -27.65 -27.05
CA THR A 240 -18.13 -27.60 -25.63
C THR A 240 -17.00 -28.23 -24.82
N PHE A 241 -16.81 -27.72 -23.60
CA PHE A 241 -15.88 -28.29 -22.65
C PHE A 241 -16.63 -28.50 -21.34
N LEU A 242 -16.57 -29.71 -20.77
CA LEU A 242 -17.39 -30.11 -19.62
C LEU A 242 -18.89 -29.84 -19.82
N GLY A 243 -19.40 -30.09 -21.04
CA GLY A 243 -20.82 -29.93 -21.38
C GLY A 243 -21.32 -28.49 -21.49
N VAL A 244 -20.45 -27.48 -21.43
CA VAL A 244 -20.83 -26.06 -21.53
C VAL A 244 -20.05 -25.34 -22.64
N LYS A 245 -20.66 -24.32 -23.24
CA LYS A 245 -20.05 -23.49 -24.30
C LYS A 245 -18.75 -22.84 -23.83
N MET A 246 -17.78 -22.74 -24.74
CA MET A 246 -16.42 -22.28 -24.45
C MET A 246 -16.36 -20.89 -23.80
N TRP A 247 -17.11 -19.92 -24.33
CA TRP A 247 -17.14 -18.55 -23.78
C TRP A 247 -17.54 -18.51 -22.30
N PHE A 248 -18.46 -19.39 -21.89
CA PHE A 248 -18.95 -19.44 -20.52
C PHE A 248 -17.91 -20.09 -19.60
N ASN A 249 -17.20 -21.11 -20.08
CA ASN A 249 -16.06 -21.67 -19.34
C ASN A 249 -14.96 -20.64 -19.11
N PHE A 250 -14.58 -19.86 -20.13
CA PHE A 250 -13.60 -18.78 -19.96
C PHE A 250 -14.11 -17.72 -18.99
N HIS A 251 -15.33 -17.22 -19.18
CA HIS A 251 -15.93 -16.24 -18.28
C HIS A 251 -15.95 -16.73 -16.82
N ARG A 252 -16.46 -17.94 -16.58
CA ARG A 252 -16.56 -18.53 -15.24
C ARG A 252 -15.17 -18.70 -14.62
N THR A 253 -14.25 -19.34 -15.34
CA THR A 253 -12.94 -19.70 -14.79
C THR A 253 -12.13 -18.45 -14.46
N LEU A 254 -12.06 -17.49 -15.38
CA LEU A 254 -11.32 -16.24 -15.15
C LEU A 254 -11.91 -15.43 -13.99
N ASN A 255 -13.25 -15.32 -13.89
CA ASN A 255 -13.88 -14.62 -12.76
C ASN A 255 -13.72 -15.37 -11.43
N MET A 256 -13.72 -16.70 -11.41
CA MET A 256 -13.46 -17.46 -10.18
C MET A 256 -12.01 -17.29 -9.69
N ILE A 257 -11.04 -17.27 -10.59
CA ILE A 257 -9.64 -16.93 -10.25
C ILE A 257 -9.58 -15.49 -9.72
N GLY A 258 -10.23 -14.55 -10.41
CA GLY A 258 -10.33 -13.15 -10.00
C GLY A 258 -10.91 -12.97 -8.59
N VAL A 259 -12.02 -13.64 -8.29
CA VAL A 259 -12.66 -13.64 -6.97
C VAL A 259 -11.77 -14.28 -5.91
N GLY A 260 -11.14 -15.42 -6.21
CA GLY A 260 -10.20 -16.07 -5.28
C GLY A 260 -9.03 -15.15 -4.92
N MET A 261 -8.49 -14.44 -5.91
CA MET A 261 -7.48 -13.42 -5.67
C MET A 261 -8.03 -12.27 -4.82
N THR A 262 -9.20 -11.70 -5.12
CA THR A 262 -9.71 -10.56 -4.31
C THR A 262 -10.01 -10.96 -2.87
N ILE A 263 -10.47 -12.19 -2.61
CA ILE A 263 -10.63 -12.72 -1.24
C ILE A 263 -9.28 -12.80 -0.53
N ALA A 264 -8.25 -13.35 -1.18
CA ALA A 264 -6.91 -13.41 -0.60
C ALA A 264 -6.34 -12.01 -0.32
N ALA A 265 -6.54 -11.03 -1.21
CA ALA A 265 -6.09 -9.64 -1.00
C ALA A 265 -6.78 -9.04 0.20
N PHE A 266 -8.10 -9.25 0.30
CA PHE A 266 -8.90 -8.75 1.39
C PHE A 266 -8.42 -9.33 2.73
N VAL A 267 -8.13 -10.63 2.80
CA VAL A 267 -7.56 -11.21 4.03
C VAL A 267 -6.18 -10.65 4.33
N LEU A 268 -5.29 -10.58 3.33
CA LEU A 268 -3.93 -10.06 3.51
C LEU A 268 -3.92 -8.62 4.01
N ILE A 269 -4.77 -7.75 3.50
CA ILE A 269 -4.81 -6.35 3.95
C ILE A 269 -5.36 -6.22 5.37
N PHE A 270 -6.32 -7.07 5.78
CA PHE A 270 -6.78 -7.09 7.17
C PHE A 270 -5.71 -7.63 8.11
N VAL A 271 -5.00 -8.69 7.73
CA VAL A 271 -3.86 -9.21 8.52
C VAL A 271 -2.76 -8.16 8.64
N ALA A 272 -2.41 -7.48 7.54
CA ALA A 272 -1.41 -6.41 7.55
C ALA A 272 -1.82 -5.18 8.38
N ASN A 273 -3.12 -5.01 8.66
CA ASN A 273 -3.67 -3.94 9.50
C ASN A 273 -4.13 -4.45 10.88
N ASP A 274 -3.64 -5.60 11.36
CA ASP A 274 -4.02 -6.18 12.66
C ASP A 274 -5.55 -6.29 12.86
N TRP A 275 -6.26 -6.66 11.79
CA TRP A 275 -7.72 -6.75 11.72
C TRP A 275 -8.46 -5.44 12.03
N ARG A 276 -7.77 -4.29 12.00
CA ARG A 276 -8.36 -2.97 12.25
C ARG A 276 -9.06 -2.42 11.02
N TRP A 277 -10.31 -2.01 11.20
CA TRP A 277 -11.07 -1.27 10.17
C TRP A 277 -10.60 0.18 10.07
N THR A 278 -10.15 0.56 8.88
CA THR A 278 -9.70 1.91 8.49
C THR A 278 -10.73 2.69 7.64
N GLY A 279 -11.91 2.11 7.42
CA GLY A 279 -13.01 2.75 6.71
C GLY A 279 -13.92 3.61 7.60
N PRO A 280 -15.07 4.05 7.06
CA PRO A 280 -16.01 4.91 7.77
C PRO A 280 -16.56 4.24 9.03
N LYS A 281 -16.83 5.03 10.07
CA LYS A 281 -17.37 4.58 11.36
C LYS A 281 -18.51 5.49 11.80
N ALA A 282 -19.52 4.92 12.46
CA ALA A 282 -20.71 5.64 12.91
C ALA A 282 -20.39 6.78 13.90
N PHE A 283 -19.33 6.63 14.70
CA PHE A 283 -18.92 7.59 15.73
C PHE A 283 -17.70 8.43 15.35
N ALA A 284 -17.21 8.32 14.11
CA ALA A 284 -16.08 9.12 13.62
C ALA A 284 -16.54 10.50 13.13
N THR A 285 -15.63 11.47 13.12
CA THR A 285 -15.93 12.82 12.61
C THR A 285 -16.19 12.80 11.09
N LYS A 286 -16.74 13.91 10.56
CA LYS A 286 -16.95 14.02 9.11
C LYS A 286 -15.62 13.97 8.36
N GLU A 287 -14.60 14.60 8.91
CA GLU A 287 -13.25 14.68 8.35
C GLU A 287 -12.60 13.28 8.29
N GLU A 288 -12.74 12.49 9.37
CA GLU A 288 -12.24 11.11 9.41
C GLU A 288 -12.96 10.22 8.39
N ASN A 289 -14.28 10.31 8.31
CA ASN A 289 -15.09 9.52 7.39
C ASN A 289 -14.85 9.89 5.91
N GLN A 290 -14.48 11.14 5.64
CA GLN A 290 -14.17 11.66 4.30
C GLN A 290 -12.68 11.56 3.93
N ALA A 291 -11.82 11.05 4.83
CA ALA A 291 -10.43 10.80 4.50
C ALA A 291 -10.30 9.80 3.33
N TRP A 292 -9.29 9.98 2.48
CA TRP A 292 -9.08 9.13 1.30
C TRP A 292 -8.89 7.64 1.66
N SER A 293 -8.27 7.34 2.80
CA SER A 293 -8.16 5.97 3.33
C SER A 293 -9.53 5.37 3.68
N SER A 294 -10.42 6.19 4.25
CA SER A 294 -11.77 5.80 4.60
C SER A 294 -12.60 5.48 3.35
N ILE A 295 -12.58 6.40 2.37
CA ILE A 295 -13.27 6.24 1.08
C ILE A 295 -12.74 5.02 0.31
N HIS A 296 -11.42 4.83 0.24
CA HIS A 296 -10.82 3.65 -0.36
C HIS A 296 -11.34 2.35 0.26
N SER A 297 -11.34 2.29 1.61
CA SER A 297 -11.71 1.09 2.36
C SER A 297 -13.17 0.69 2.11
N ILE A 298 -14.11 1.65 2.15
CA ILE A 298 -15.52 1.33 1.90
C ILE A 298 -15.80 0.99 0.44
N LEU A 299 -15.17 1.71 -0.50
CA LEU A 299 -15.35 1.46 -1.93
C LEU A 299 -14.79 0.08 -2.34
N GLY A 300 -13.62 -0.28 -1.80
CA GLY A 300 -13.01 -1.60 -1.96
C GLY A 300 -13.84 -2.71 -1.34
N LEU A 301 -14.39 -2.50 -0.13
CA LEU A 301 -15.29 -3.46 0.51
C LEU A 301 -16.56 -3.70 -0.32
N LEU A 302 -17.21 -2.63 -0.78
CA LEU A 302 -18.41 -2.73 -1.62
C LEU A 302 -18.10 -3.46 -2.93
N ALA A 303 -16.97 -3.16 -3.57
CA ALA A 303 -16.52 -3.89 -4.76
C ALA A 303 -16.33 -5.39 -4.48
N CYS A 304 -15.67 -5.74 -3.38
CA CYS A 304 -15.44 -7.13 -2.97
C CYS A 304 -16.77 -7.86 -2.72
N VAL A 305 -17.64 -7.31 -1.87
CA VAL A 305 -18.93 -7.93 -1.52
C VAL A 305 -19.78 -8.16 -2.78
N VAL A 306 -19.90 -7.16 -3.66
CA VAL A 306 -20.69 -7.29 -4.89
C VAL A 306 -20.06 -8.31 -5.84
N ALA A 307 -18.73 -8.35 -5.96
CA ALA A 307 -18.02 -9.32 -6.79
C ALA A 307 -18.18 -10.76 -6.27
N TRP A 308 -18.07 -10.97 -4.95
CA TRP A 308 -18.21 -12.30 -4.32
C TRP A 308 -19.66 -12.80 -4.34
N ALA A 309 -20.63 -11.90 -4.34
CA ALA A 309 -22.03 -12.23 -4.53
C ALA A 309 -22.36 -12.66 -5.97
N GLN A 310 -21.57 -12.26 -6.99
CA GLN A 310 -21.87 -12.59 -8.39
C GLN A 310 -21.89 -14.10 -8.68
N PRO A 311 -20.88 -14.90 -8.26
CA PRO A 311 -20.95 -16.36 -8.42
C PRO A 311 -22.14 -16.99 -7.70
N LEU A 312 -22.48 -16.54 -6.48
CA LEU A 312 -23.64 -17.05 -5.74
C LEU A 312 -24.95 -16.75 -6.47
N ASN A 313 -25.12 -15.52 -6.94
CA ASN A 313 -26.25 -15.12 -7.77
C ASN A 313 -26.33 -15.98 -9.05
N ALA A 314 -25.20 -16.33 -9.65
CA ALA A 314 -25.15 -17.18 -10.85
C ALA A 314 -25.53 -18.64 -10.58
N VAL A 315 -25.39 -19.15 -9.35
CA VAL A 315 -25.88 -20.49 -8.96
C VAL A 315 -27.40 -20.51 -8.93
N PHE A 316 -28.04 -19.45 -8.40
CA PHE A 316 -29.49 -19.30 -8.34
C PHE A 316 -30.11 -18.77 -9.63
N ARG A 317 -29.39 -18.85 -10.76
CA ARG A 317 -29.90 -18.38 -12.05
C ARG A 317 -31.12 -19.20 -12.49
N CYS A 318 -32.09 -18.51 -13.07
CA CYS A 318 -33.26 -19.15 -13.66
C CYS A 318 -32.92 -19.94 -14.94
N ASP A 319 -33.81 -20.86 -15.29
CA ASP A 319 -33.71 -21.67 -16.52
C ASP A 319 -33.57 -20.78 -17.77
N HIS A 320 -32.99 -21.34 -18.84
CA HIS A 320 -32.74 -20.62 -20.08
C HIS A 320 -34.02 -20.08 -20.73
N ASP A 321 -35.13 -20.81 -20.60
CA ASP A 321 -36.40 -20.46 -21.25
C ASP A 321 -37.36 -19.69 -20.33
N SER A 322 -36.90 -19.35 -19.12
CA SER A 322 -37.69 -18.58 -18.15
C SER A 322 -37.91 -17.13 -18.58
N LYS A 323 -39.12 -16.60 -18.36
CA LYS A 323 -39.45 -15.17 -18.56
C LYS A 323 -38.62 -14.24 -17.67
N ALA A 324 -38.08 -14.74 -16.54
CA ALA A 324 -37.23 -13.96 -15.65
C ALA A 324 -35.77 -13.84 -16.14
N ARG A 325 -35.38 -14.60 -17.16
CA ARG A 325 -33.99 -14.66 -17.64
C ARG A 325 -33.43 -13.32 -18.13
N PRO A 326 -34.17 -12.47 -18.86
CA PRO A 326 -33.69 -11.15 -19.23
C PRO A 326 -33.43 -10.24 -18.01
N ILE A 327 -34.29 -10.32 -16.98
CA ILE A 327 -34.16 -9.54 -15.74
C ILE A 327 -32.89 -9.98 -14.99
N PHE A 328 -32.71 -11.29 -14.82
CA PHE A 328 -31.49 -11.84 -14.23
C PHE A 328 -30.23 -11.37 -14.97
N ASN A 329 -30.21 -11.46 -16.30
CA ASN A 329 -29.07 -11.04 -17.10
C ASN A 329 -28.76 -9.54 -16.95
N MET A 330 -29.80 -8.70 -16.85
CA MET A 330 -29.64 -7.26 -16.62
C MET A 330 -29.02 -6.97 -15.26
N ILE A 331 -29.58 -7.58 -14.20
CA ILE A 331 -29.11 -7.42 -12.82
C ILE A 331 -27.66 -7.91 -12.67
N HIS A 332 -27.36 -9.11 -13.15
CA HIS A 332 -26.02 -9.68 -13.09
C HIS A 332 -25.00 -8.81 -13.83
N ARG A 333 -25.37 -8.28 -15.01
CA ARG A 333 -24.50 -7.37 -15.77
C ARG A 333 -24.26 -6.05 -15.05
N PHE A 334 -25.31 -5.45 -14.48
CA PHE A 334 -25.21 -4.18 -13.77
C PHE A 334 -24.28 -4.31 -12.56
N PHE A 335 -24.56 -5.25 -11.65
CA PHE A 335 -23.76 -5.41 -10.45
C PHE A 335 -22.33 -5.89 -10.76
N GLY A 336 -22.14 -6.78 -11.75
CA GLY A 336 -20.81 -7.21 -12.16
C GLY A 336 -19.96 -6.06 -12.70
N PHE A 337 -20.53 -5.19 -13.54
CA PHE A 337 -19.82 -4.03 -14.08
C PHE A 337 -19.57 -2.96 -13.00
N SER A 338 -20.56 -2.69 -12.13
CA SER A 338 -20.41 -1.76 -11.02
C SER A 338 -19.33 -2.20 -10.02
N ALA A 339 -19.23 -3.49 -9.71
CA ALA A 339 -18.17 -4.02 -8.85
C ALA A 339 -16.78 -3.75 -9.44
N TRP A 340 -16.61 -4.00 -10.75
CA TRP A 340 -15.36 -3.70 -11.44
C TRP A 340 -15.03 -2.20 -11.43
N LEU A 341 -16.02 -1.33 -11.68
CA LEU A 341 -15.82 0.12 -11.66
C LEU A 341 -15.41 0.63 -10.27
N MET A 342 -16.07 0.13 -9.21
CA MET A 342 -15.70 0.46 -7.83
C MET A 342 -14.29 -0.04 -7.49
N ALA A 343 -13.90 -1.23 -7.95
CA ALA A 343 -12.55 -1.76 -7.75
C ALA A 343 -11.49 -0.88 -8.46
N VAL A 344 -11.79 -0.42 -9.68
CA VAL A 344 -10.92 0.50 -10.42
C VAL A 344 -10.75 1.82 -9.68
N ALA A 345 -11.86 2.41 -9.21
CA ALA A 345 -11.83 3.66 -8.45
C ALA A 345 -11.10 3.50 -7.11
N ALA A 346 -11.33 2.41 -6.36
CA ALA A 346 -10.62 2.13 -5.11
C ALA A 346 -9.12 1.99 -5.35
N THR A 347 -8.71 1.28 -6.40
CA THR A 347 -7.30 1.14 -6.78
C THR A 347 -6.68 2.48 -7.18
N MET A 348 -7.40 3.33 -7.90
CA MET A 348 -6.94 4.67 -8.26
C MET A 348 -6.70 5.53 -7.01
N ILE A 349 -7.61 5.50 -6.03
CA ILE A 349 -7.44 6.22 -4.76
C ILE A 349 -6.16 5.75 -4.05
N ALA A 350 -5.92 4.43 -4.01
CA ALA A 350 -4.70 3.89 -3.41
C ALA A 350 -3.43 4.37 -4.14
N VAL A 351 -3.43 4.38 -5.48
CA VAL A 351 -2.28 4.86 -6.27
C VAL A 351 -1.97 6.34 -6.02
N VAL A 352 -3.00 7.17 -5.90
CA VAL A 352 -2.83 8.63 -5.76
C VAL A 352 -2.52 9.04 -4.32
N HIS A 353 -3.21 8.46 -3.34
CA HIS A 353 -3.23 8.99 -1.97
C HIS A 353 -2.42 8.18 -0.96
N PHE A 354 -2.00 6.95 -1.27
CA PHE A 354 -1.26 6.12 -0.31
C PHE A 354 0.23 6.28 -0.56
N ASN A 355 0.82 7.27 0.12
CA ASN A 355 2.24 7.58 0.03
C ASN A 355 3.10 6.40 0.55
N GLY A 356 4.21 6.11 -0.12
CA GLY A 356 5.13 5.05 0.27
C GLY A 356 4.75 3.63 -0.15
N MET A 357 3.62 3.43 -0.85
CA MET A 357 3.25 2.13 -1.45
C MET A 357 4.01 1.83 -2.74
N PHE A 358 4.45 2.85 -3.47
CA PHE A 358 5.14 2.70 -4.74
C PHE A 358 6.49 3.42 -4.69
N SER A 359 7.55 2.83 -5.26
CA SER A 359 8.86 3.48 -5.39
C SER A 359 8.78 4.77 -6.20
N ASN A 360 7.93 4.78 -7.23
CA ASN A 360 7.62 5.97 -8.02
C ASN A 360 6.10 6.07 -8.24
N ARG A 361 5.47 7.01 -7.52
CA ARG A 361 4.02 7.23 -7.58
C ARG A 361 3.56 7.69 -8.96
N ASP A 362 4.28 8.60 -9.60
CA ASP A 362 3.86 9.19 -10.88
C ASP A 362 3.94 8.15 -12.01
N ALA A 363 4.97 7.29 -11.98
CA ALA A 363 5.05 6.14 -12.87
C ALA A 363 3.93 5.12 -12.61
N ALA A 364 3.63 4.81 -11.35
CA ALA A 364 2.53 3.91 -10.99
C ALA A 364 1.16 4.45 -11.45
N LEU A 365 0.94 5.75 -11.29
CA LEU A 365 -0.26 6.43 -11.76
C LEU A 365 -0.37 6.39 -13.29
N GLY A 366 0.71 6.74 -14.01
CA GLY A 366 0.74 6.68 -15.47
C GLY A 366 0.46 5.27 -16.01
N LEU A 367 1.09 4.24 -15.42
CA LEU A 367 0.86 2.85 -15.79
C LEU A 367 -0.57 2.40 -15.51
N TYR A 368 -1.15 2.81 -14.38
CA TYR A 368 -2.52 2.44 -14.03
C TYR A 368 -3.56 3.15 -14.92
N ILE A 369 -3.35 4.43 -15.26
CA ILE A 369 -4.16 5.14 -16.24
C ILE A 369 -4.07 4.46 -17.61
N ALA A 370 -2.86 4.09 -18.04
CA ALA A 370 -2.67 3.35 -19.29
C ALA A 370 -3.41 2.00 -19.26
N PHE A 371 -3.39 1.27 -18.14
CA PHE A 371 -4.12 0.02 -17.97
C PHE A 371 -5.63 0.20 -18.15
N VAL A 372 -6.21 1.21 -17.48
CA VAL A 372 -7.64 1.53 -17.58
C VAL A 372 -8.00 1.99 -19.00
N ALA A 373 -7.14 2.79 -19.63
CA ALA A 373 -7.34 3.26 -21.00
C ALA A 373 -7.32 2.11 -22.02
N VAL A 374 -6.37 1.17 -21.90
CA VAL A 374 -6.28 -0.02 -22.76
C VAL A 374 -7.52 -0.91 -22.58
N ALA A 375 -7.97 -1.13 -21.35
CA ALA A 375 -9.19 -1.88 -21.07
C ALA A 375 -10.43 -1.18 -21.69
N GLY A 376 -10.60 0.11 -21.43
CA GLY A 376 -11.70 0.91 -21.97
C GLY A 376 -11.72 0.95 -23.50
N LEU A 377 -10.58 1.22 -24.15
CA LEU A 377 -10.45 1.24 -25.60
C LEU A 377 -10.79 -0.12 -26.21
N THR A 378 -10.30 -1.21 -25.61
CA THR A 378 -10.60 -2.58 -26.06
C THR A 378 -12.10 -2.84 -26.03
N LEU A 379 -12.79 -2.49 -24.94
CA LEU A 379 -14.24 -2.64 -24.82
C LEU A 379 -14.99 -1.78 -25.84
N ILE A 380 -14.59 -0.52 -26.02
CA ILE A 380 -15.21 0.38 -27.00
C ILE A 380 -15.06 -0.18 -28.42
N VAL A 381 -13.86 -0.60 -28.82
CA VAL A 381 -13.62 -1.16 -30.16
C VAL A 381 -14.42 -2.44 -30.39
N LEU A 382 -14.46 -3.35 -29.40
CA LEU A 382 -15.25 -4.58 -29.50
C LEU A 382 -16.77 -4.32 -29.52
N GLU A 383 -17.27 -3.33 -28.79
CA GLU A 383 -18.67 -2.88 -28.86
C GLU A 383 -18.98 -2.25 -30.23
N VAL A 384 -18.09 -1.42 -30.79
CA VAL A 384 -18.27 -0.86 -32.14
C VAL A 384 -18.32 -1.96 -33.20
N ILE A 385 -17.44 -2.96 -33.13
CA ILE A 385 -17.48 -4.14 -34.02
C ILE A 385 -18.81 -4.88 -33.85
N TRP A 386 -19.24 -5.10 -32.61
CA TRP A 386 -20.50 -5.80 -32.31
C TRP A 386 -21.72 -5.05 -32.85
N ILE A 387 -21.82 -3.73 -32.63
CA ILE A 387 -22.89 -2.86 -33.13
C ILE A 387 -22.90 -2.86 -34.66
N ARG A 388 -21.74 -2.69 -35.30
CA ARG A 388 -21.62 -2.69 -36.76
C ARG A 388 -22.14 -4.00 -37.35
N ASN A 389 -21.74 -5.13 -36.78
CA ASN A 389 -22.16 -6.45 -37.23
C ASN A 389 -23.67 -6.66 -37.03
N TRP A 390 -24.21 -6.19 -35.91
CA TRP A 390 -25.64 -6.26 -35.64
C TRP A 390 -26.46 -5.47 -36.67
N PHE A 391 -26.02 -4.27 -37.05
CA PHE A 391 -26.65 -3.49 -38.12
C PHE A 391 -26.48 -4.13 -39.50
N ALA A 392 -25.33 -4.75 -39.78
CA ALA A 392 -25.09 -5.45 -41.04
C ALA A 392 -25.99 -6.68 -41.17
N ALA A 393 -26.13 -7.48 -40.11
CA ALA A 393 -27.01 -8.64 -40.07
C ALA A 393 -28.48 -8.24 -40.28
N ARG A 394 -28.95 -7.15 -39.66
CA ARG A 394 -30.31 -6.63 -39.88
C ARG A 394 -30.56 -6.18 -41.32
N ARG A 395 -29.56 -5.58 -41.96
CA ARG A 395 -29.65 -5.18 -43.38
C ARG A 395 -29.60 -6.39 -44.33
N GLY A 396 -28.85 -7.44 -44.00
CA GLY A 396 -28.80 -8.67 -44.80
C GLY A 396 -30.09 -9.49 -44.78
N VAL A 397 -30.78 -9.55 -43.63
CA VAL A 397 -32.09 -10.23 -43.50
C VAL A 397 -33.19 -9.54 -44.34
N SER A 398 -33.00 -8.27 -44.71
CA SER A 398 -33.90 -7.55 -45.63
C SER A 398 -33.72 -7.96 -47.09
N ASN A 399 -32.58 -8.54 -47.48
CA ASN A 399 -32.24 -8.74 -48.90
C ASN A 399 -32.06 -10.20 -49.32
N GLU A 400 -31.73 -11.14 -48.43
CA GLU A 400 -31.70 -12.58 -48.76
C GLU A 400 -32.02 -13.44 -47.53
N MET A 401 -33.21 -14.05 -47.51
CA MET A 401 -33.46 -15.23 -46.69
C MET A 401 -33.02 -16.46 -47.47
N GLU A 402 -31.81 -16.95 -47.21
CA GLU A 402 -31.47 -18.32 -47.58
C GLU A 402 -30.68 -18.99 -46.45
N MET A 403 -31.40 -19.80 -45.67
CA MET A 403 -30.78 -20.81 -44.81
C MET A 403 -30.44 -22.00 -45.68
N VAL A 404 -29.19 -22.08 -46.17
CA VAL A 404 -28.71 -23.30 -46.82
C VAL A 404 -28.42 -24.34 -45.73
N ARG A 405 -29.38 -25.25 -45.50
CA ARG A 405 -29.10 -26.55 -44.89
C ARG A 405 -28.38 -27.40 -45.95
N VAL A 406 -27.04 -27.46 -45.89
CA VAL A 406 -26.31 -28.51 -46.63
C VAL A 406 -26.36 -29.79 -45.81
N GLY A 407 -26.83 -30.85 -46.47
CA GLY A 407 -27.19 -32.13 -45.88
C GLY A 407 -26.05 -32.92 -45.24
N ALA A 408 -26.50 -33.86 -44.41
CA ALA A 408 -25.90 -35.12 -43.99
C ALA A 408 -24.40 -35.36 -44.30
N GLY A 409 -23.55 -35.22 -43.27
CA GLY A 409 -22.19 -35.73 -43.26
C GLY A 409 -21.26 -34.84 -42.44
N THR A 410 -20.98 -35.22 -41.19
CA THR A 410 -20.14 -34.50 -40.19
C THR A 410 -20.60 -33.08 -39.85
N GLY A 411 -21.51 -32.97 -38.88
CA GLY A 411 -22.18 -31.73 -38.46
C GLY A 411 -21.27 -30.73 -37.73
N GLY A 412 -20.53 -29.93 -38.49
CA GLY A 412 -19.93 -28.67 -38.01
C GLY A 412 -20.63 -27.47 -38.65
N VAL A 413 -20.82 -26.38 -37.90
CA VAL A 413 -21.32 -25.12 -38.42
C VAL A 413 -20.21 -24.42 -39.20
N VAL A 414 -20.29 -24.45 -40.53
CA VAL A 414 -19.35 -23.71 -41.39
C VAL A 414 -19.69 -22.21 -41.35
N LEU A 415 -18.85 -21.43 -40.67
CA LEU A 415 -18.98 -19.98 -40.60
C LEU A 415 -18.63 -19.33 -41.94
N ARG A 416 -19.45 -18.36 -42.39
CA ARG A 416 -19.18 -17.54 -43.57
C ARG A 416 -17.85 -16.78 -43.42
N GLU A 417 -17.13 -16.57 -44.51
CA GLU A 417 -15.77 -16.02 -44.52
C GLU A 417 -15.67 -14.62 -43.87
N ASP A 418 -16.68 -13.78 -44.05
CA ASP A 418 -16.82 -12.47 -43.42
C ASP A 418 -16.92 -12.57 -41.88
N VAL A 419 -17.70 -13.52 -41.37
CA VAL A 419 -17.82 -13.81 -39.93
C VAL A 419 -16.51 -14.35 -39.37
N GLN A 420 -15.82 -15.23 -40.11
CA GLN A 420 -14.50 -15.73 -39.73
C GLN A 420 -13.45 -14.61 -39.66
N LYS A 421 -13.46 -13.66 -40.59
CA LYS A 421 -12.58 -12.47 -40.57
C LYS A 421 -12.82 -11.62 -39.31
N ILE A 422 -14.08 -11.41 -38.94
CA ILE A 422 -14.44 -10.68 -37.72
C ILE A 422 -13.97 -11.43 -36.47
N HIS A 423 -14.23 -12.74 -36.37
CA HIS A 423 -13.77 -13.54 -35.23
C HIS A 423 -12.24 -13.49 -35.09
N ARG A 424 -11.49 -13.59 -36.19
CA ARG A 424 -10.03 -13.41 -36.19
C ARG A 424 -9.61 -12.03 -35.68
N LEU A 425 -10.28 -10.96 -36.10
CA LEU A 425 -10.02 -9.61 -35.61
C LEU A 425 -10.31 -9.46 -34.11
N GLN A 426 -11.44 -10.01 -33.63
CA GLN A 426 -11.80 -9.97 -32.21
C GLN A 426 -10.76 -10.71 -31.36
N MET A 427 -10.28 -11.87 -31.82
CA MET A 427 -9.21 -12.62 -31.15
C MET A 427 -7.88 -11.86 -31.17
N ALA A 428 -7.51 -11.21 -32.28
CA ALA A 428 -6.31 -10.39 -32.36
C ALA A 428 -6.36 -9.21 -31.38
N ILE A 429 -7.50 -8.52 -31.28
CA ILE A 429 -7.72 -7.44 -30.32
C ILE A 429 -7.62 -7.96 -28.87
N LEU A 430 -8.21 -9.13 -28.58
CA LEU A 430 -8.11 -9.75 -27.25
C LEU A 430 -6.66 -10.10 -26.88
N LEU A 431 -5.90 -10.67 -27.80
CA LEU A 431 -4.51 -11.02 -27.58
C LEU A 431 -3.65 -9.78 -27.34
N LEU A 432 -3.85 -8.72 -28.13
CA LEU A 432 -3.18 -7.44 -27.92
C LEU A 432 -3.51 -6.85 -26.54
N TYR A 433 -4.80 -6.85 -26.18
CA TYR A 433 -5.26 -6.43 -24.85
C TYR A 433 -4.55 -7.23 -23.75
N LEU A 434 -4.51 -8.56 -23.84
CA LEU A 434 -3.90 -9.42 -22.82
C LEU A 434 -2.41 -9.12 -22.66
N VAL A 435 -1.66 -8.99 -23.76
CA VAL A 435 -0.23 -8.65 -23.72
C VAL A 435 0.00 -7.30 -23.02
N CYS A 436 -0.73 -6.26 -23.44
CA CYS A 436 -0.61 -4.94 -22.84
C CYS A 436 -1.05 -4.93 -21.36
N ALA A 437 -2.20 -5.54 -21.04
CA ALA A 437 -2.77 -5.55 -19.70
C ALA A 437 -1.89 -6.32 -18.71
N ILE A 438 -1.34 -7.48 -19.12
CA ILE A 438 -0.41 -8.26 -18.30
C ILE A 438 0.90 -7.47 -18.13
N GLY A 439 1.46 -6.92 -19.20
CA GLY A 439 2.69 -6.13 -19.14
C GLY A 439 2.57 -4.92 -18.19
N LEU A 440 1.49 -4.16 -18.29
CA LEU A 440 1.19 -3.03 -17.40
C LEU A 440 0.97 -3.49 -15.95
N ALA A 441 0.23 -4.59 -15.73
CA ALA A 441 0.00 -5.12 -14.39
C ALA A 441 1.31 -5.58 -13.73
N VAL A 442 2.20 -6.25 -14.49
CA VAL A 442 3.53 -6.66 -14.01
C VAL A 442 4.39 -5.43 -13.69
N ALA A 443 4.42 -4.42 -14.57
CA ALA A 443 5.16 -3.18 -14.32
C ALA A 443 4.71 -2.47 -13.04
N ILE A 444 3.39 -2.40 -12.80
CA ILE A 444 2.84 -1.84 -11.56
C ILE A 444 3.27 -2.67 -10.34
N CYS A 445 3.29 -4.00 -10.45
CA CYS A 445 3.74 -4.87 -9.35
C CYS A 445 5.23 -4.66 -9.02
N VAL A 446 6.07 -4.43 -10.03
CA VAL A 446 7.51 -4.14 -9.82
C VAL A 446 7.70 -2.84 -9.04
N LEU A 447 6.92 -1.80 -9.34
CA LEU A 447 6.99 -0.52 -8.61
C LEU A 447 6.52 -0.60 -7.15
N ILE A 448 5.92 -1.72 -6.73
CA ILE A 448 5.59 -1.94 -5.31
C ILE A 448 6.73 -2.69 -4.61
N GLY A 449 7.36 -3.64 -5.31
CA GLY A 449 8.41 -4.50 -4.76
C GLY A 449 9.76 -3.81 -4.54
N LEU A 450 10.05 -2.74 -5.29
CA LEU A 450 11.25 -1.92 -5.08
C LEU A 450 10.91 -0.85 -4.04
N LYS A 451 11.45 -0.96 -2.82
CA LYS A 451 11.39 0.20 -1.91
C LYS A 451 12.40 1.24 -2.41
N PRO A 452 12.24 2.54 -2.10
CA PRO A 452 13.17 3.61 -2.52
C PRO A 452 14.60 3.53 -1.92
N GLY A 453 15.09 2.33 -1.55
CA GLY A 453 16.49 2.04 -1.20
C GLY A 453 17.16 1.01 -2.12
N ASP A 454 16.46 0.40 -3.07
CA ASP A 454 16.99 -0.69 -3.92
C ASP A 454 17.56 -0.20 -5.27
N LEU A 455 17.61 1.12 -5.50
CA LEU A 455 18.16 1.75 -6.69
C LEU A 455 19.23 2.78 -6.31
N ALA A 456 20.34 2.30 -5.74
CA ALA A 456 21.59 3.04 -5.64
C ALA A 456 22.77 2.07 -5.82
#